data_AF-X1P004-F1
#
_entry.id   AF-X1P004-F1
#
_cell.length_a   1.000
_cell.length_b   1.000
_cell.length_c   1.000
_cell.angle_alpha   90.00
_cell.angle_beta   90.00
_cell.angle_gamma   90.00
#
_symmetry.space_group_name_H-M   'P 1'
#
loop_
_entity.id
_entity.type
_entity.pdbx_description
1 polymer ?
#
loop_
_entity_poly.entity_id
_entity_poly.type
_entity_poly.pdbx_seq_one_letter_code
_entity_poly.pdbx_strand_id
1 'polypeptide(L)'
;MLELANWGCSNINLVTPTHLVPAIMAAIELSKKQGLGLPIVYNTGGYDSVETLKLLVGFIDIYMPDIKYSDSVVAQELSSAADYPEVSRAAVKEMHQQVGDLQMEKGLAVSGLLVRHLVLP
;
A
#
# COMPACT_ATOMS: atom_id res chain seq x y z
N MET A 1 -4.21 -10.94 -12.75
CA MET A 1 -4.09 -11.41 -11.36
C MET A 1 -4.15 -12.93 -11.27
N LEU A 2 -5.19 -13.58 -11.82
CA LEU A 2 -5.31 -15.05 -11.79
C LEU A 2 -4.14 -15.80 -12.43
N GLU A 3 -3.60 -15.30 -13.56
CA GLU A 3 -2.41 -15.91 -14.17
C GLU A 3 -1.19 -15.89 -13.25
N LEU A 4 -0.97 -14.79 -12.51
CA LEU A 4 0.10 -14.71 -11.50
C LEU A 4 -0.10 -15.75 -10.40
N ALA A 5 -1.35 -16.00 -9.98
CA ALA A 5 -1.67 -17.07 -9.05
C ALA A 5 -1.36 -18.45 -9.64
N ASN A 6 -1.70 -18.70 -10.91
CA ASN A 6 -1.39 -19.95 -11.60
C ASN A 6 0.11 -20.18 -11.79
N TRP A 7 0.91 -19.11 -11.88
CA TRP A 7 2.37 -19.19 -11.91
C TRP A 7 3.01 -19.41 -10.54
N GLY A 8 2.21 -19.43 -9.46
CA GLY A 8 2.72 -19.64 -8.10
C GLY A 8 3.33 -18.40 -7.47
N CYS A 9 2.97 -17.19 -7.91
CA CYS A 9 3.39 -15.96 -7.22
C CYS A 9 2.82 -15.92 -5.79
N SER A 10 3.58 -15.35 -4.85
CA SER A 10 3.16 -15.27 -3.44
C SER A 10 2.13 -14.18 -3.14
N ASN A 11 2.00 -13.17 -4.01
CA ASN A 11 1.06 -12.06 -3.87
C ASN A 11 0.83 -11.35 -5.21
N ILE A 12 -0.12 -10.41 -5.22
CA ILE A 12 -0.30 -9.42 -6.27
C ILE A 12 0.21 -8.07 -5.75
N ASN A 13 1.36 -7.60 -6.25
CA ASN A 13 1.97 -6.36 -5.81
C ASN A 13 1.66 -5.19 -6.75
N LEU A 14 0.87 -4.24 -6.26
CA LEU A 14 0.47 -3.04 -6.98
C LEU A 14 1.44 -1.90 -6.61
N VAL A 15 2.21 -1.42 -7.58
CA VAL A 15 3.27 -0.41 -7.36
C VAL A 15 2.82 0.97 -7.83
N THR A 16 2.84 1.94 -6.92
CA THR A 16 2.33 3.31 -7.13
C THR A 16 0.87 3.34 -7.66
N PRO A 17 -0.07 2.59 -7.03
CA PRO A 17 -1.39 2.36 -7.61
C PRO A 17 -2.41 3.50 -7.43
N THR A 18 -2.10 4.53 -6.65
CA THR A 18 -3.05 5.55 -6.15
C THR A 18 -3.95 6.14 -7.24
N HIS A 19 -3.38 6.45 -8.40
CA HIS A 19 -4.09 7.08 -9.53
C HIS A 19 -5.05 6.12 -10.28
N LEU A 20 -5.02 4.82 -9.96
CA LEU A 20 -5.83 3.77 -10.58
C LEU A 20 -6.76 3.07 -9.58
N VAL A 21 -6.92 3.62 -8.37
CA VAL A 21 -7.72 3.00 -7.29
C VAL A 21 -9.08 2.50 -7.76
N PRO A 22 -9.92 3.28 -8.49
CA PRO A 22 -11.22 2.78 -8.95
C PRO A 22 -11.13 1.53 -9.83
N ALA A 23 -10.20 1.52 -10.78
CA ALA A 23 -10.01 0.39 -11.69
C ALA A 23 -9.42 -0.83 -10.96
N ILE A 24 -8.49 -0.59 -10.03
CA ILE A 24 -7.87 -1.62 -9.21
C ILE A 24 -8.91 -2.31 -8.32
N MET A 25 -9.77 -1.54 -7.64
CA MET A 25 -10.84 -2.10 -6.81
C MET A 25 -11.77 -3.00 -7.62
N ALA A 26 -12.20 -2.55 -8.81
CA ALA A 26 -13.01 -3.36 -9.72
C ALA A 26 -12.30 -4.64 -10.15
N ALA A 27 -11.01 -4.56 -10.48
CA ALA A 27 -10.21 -5.72 -10.88
C ALA A 27 -10.01 -6.72 -9.72
N ILE A 28 -9.78 -6.25 -8.50
CA ILE A 28 -9.67 -7.10 -7.30
C ILE A 28 -10.99 -7.81 -7.04
N GLU A 29 -12.11 -7.09 -7.08
CA GLU A 29 -13.43 -7.68 -6.83
C GLU A 29 -13.75 -8.78 -7.86
N LEU A 30 -13.53 -8.50 -9.15
CA LEU A 30 -13.71 -9.48 -10.22
C LEU A 30 -12.80 -10.70 -10.06
N SER A 31 -11.54 -10.48 -9.66
CA SER A 31 -10.58 -11.56 -9.47
C SER A 31 -10.92 -12.42 -8.24
N LYS A 32 -11.34 -11.81 -7.12
CA LYS A 32 -11.81 -12.53 -5.92
C LYS A 32 -13.03 -13.40 -6.23
N LYS A 33 -14.00 -12.90 -7.02
CA LYS A 33 -15.15 -13.70 -7.50
C LYS A 33 -14.76 -14.90 -8.35
N GLN A 34 -13.60 -14.85 -9.00
CA GLN A 34 -13.03 -15.93 -9.81
C GLN A 34 -12.05 -16.82 -9.03
N GLY A 35 -11.96 -16.67 -7.71
CA GLY A 35 -11.15 -17.53 -6.85
C GLY A 35 -9.72 -17.06 -6.60
N LEU A 36 -9.41 -15.77 -6.84
CA LEU A 36 -8.12 -15.21 -6.41
C LEU A 36 -7.99 -15.28 -4.88
N GLY A 37 -7.05 -16.09 -4.41
CA GLY A 37 -6.71 -16.23 -2.99
C GLY A 37 -5.34 -15.67 -2.59
N LEU A 38 -4.65 -14.99 -3.52
CA LEU A 38 -3.37 -14.34 -3.21
C LEU A 38 -3.57 -13.01 -2.45
N PRO A 39 -2.72 -12.68 -1.47
CA PRO A 39 -2.71 -11.36 -0.85
C PRO A 39 -2.49 -10.24 -1.87
N ILE A 40 -3.20 -9.12 -1.68
CA ILE A 40 -3.01 -7.89 -2.44
C ILE A 40 -2.09 -6.96 -1.64
N VAL A 41 -0.97 -6.59 -2.24
CA VAL A 41 -0.01 -5.63 -1.67
C VAL A 41 -0.19 -4.27 -2.33
N TYR A 42 -0.37 -3.23 -1.51
CA TYR A 42 -0.40 -1.84 -1.93
C TYR A 42 0.94 -1.17 -1.63
N ASN A 43 1.82 -1.14 -2.62
CA ASN A 43 3.15 -0.55 -2.54
C ASN A 43 3.09 0.91 -3.00
N THR A 44 3.37 1.84 -2.08
CA THR A 44 3.15 3.27 -2.29
C THR A 44 4.28 4.11 -1.71
N GLY A 45 4.39 5.36 -2.17
CA GLY A 45 5.26 6.37 -1.57
C GLY A 45 4.76 6.92 -0.24
N GLY A 46 3.66 6.38 0.31
CA GLY A 46 3.10 6.81 1.58
C GLY A 46 2.55 8.25 1.56
N TYR A 47 2.21 8.77 0.38
CA TYR A 47 1.67 10.12 0.18
C TYR A 47 0.20 10.08 -0.29
N ASP A 48 -0.48 8.98 -0.01
CA ASP A 48 -1.89 8.79 -0.34
C ASP A 48 -2.79 9.64 0.56
N SER A 49 -3.90 10.13 0.02
CA SER A 49 -4.91 10.79 0.85
C SER A 49 -5.67 9.78 1.71
N VAL A 50 -6.03 10.18 2.93
CA VAL A 50 -6.81 9.33 3.86
C VAL A 50 -8.17 8.98 3.25
N GLU A 51 -8.77 9.89 2.49
CA GLU A 51 -10.04 9.66 1.80
C GLU A 51 -9.91 8.51 0.79
N THR A 52 -8.82 8.47 0.03
CA THR A 52 -8.55 7.39 -0.93
C THR A 52 -8.31 6.08 -0.21
N LEU A 53 -7.53 6.09 0.89
CA LEU A 53 -7.27 4.89 1.68
C LEU A 53 -8.55 4.31 2.27
N LYS A 54 -9.49 5.13 2.75
CA LYS A 54 -10.77 4.66 3.28
C LYS A 54 -11.62 3.90 2.24
N LEU A 55 -11.44 4.18 0.95
CA LEU A 55 -12.12 3.42 -0.12
C LEU A 55 -11.54 2.00 -0.27
N LEU A 56 -10.30 1.78 0.17
CA LEU A 56 -9.57 0.52 0.01
C LEU A 56 -9.82 -0.50 1.14
N VAL A 57 -10.64 -0.16 2.14
CA VAL A 57 -10.98 -1.05 3.26
C VAL A 57 -11.51 -2.38 2.72
N GLY A 58 -10.84 -3.49 3.09
CA GLY A 58 -11.20 -4.85 2.67
C GLY A 58 -10.70 -5.26 1.27
N PHE A 59 -10.07 -4.35 0.53
CA PHE A 59 -9.45 -4.66 -0.77
C PHE A 59 -7.96 -4.99 -0.65
N ILE A 60 -7.26 -4.36 0.29
CA ILE A 60 -5.82 -4.49 0.48
C ILE A 60 -5.54 -5.34 1.72
N ASP A 61 -4.68 -6.33 1.56
CA ASP A 61 -4.27 -7.20 2.66
C ASP A 61 -2.98 -6.69 3.31
N ILE A 62 -2.06 -6.15 2.50
CA ILE A 62 -0.75 -5.67 2.94
C ILE A 62 -0.50 -4.25 2.41
N TYR A 63 -0.20 -3.32 3.31
CA TYR A 63 0.32 -2.00 2.93
C TYR A 63 1.85 -2.00 3.02
N MET A 64 2.51 -1.40 2.01
CA MET A 64 3.96 -1.30 1.97
C MET A 64 4.42 0.13 1.59
N PRO A 65 4.25 1.12 2.50
CA PRO A 65 4.63 2.50 2.22
C PRO A 65 6.14 2.73 2.35
N ASP A 66 6.67 3.53 1.43
CA ASP A 66 8.00 4.14 1.51
C ASP A 66 7.93 5.50 2.20
N ILE A 67 8.46 5.61 3.41
CA ILE A 67 8.55 6.86 4.17
C ILE A 67 9.84 7.57 3.79
N LYS A 68 9.69 8.67 3.06
CA LYS A 68 10.78 9.39 2.40
C LYS A 68 11.33 10.55 3.22
N TYR A 69 10.44 11.32 3.86
CA TYR A 69 10.79 12.55 4.56
C TYR A 69 10.07 12.64 5.91
N SER A 70 10.76 13.16 6.91
CA SER A 70 10.20 13.53 8.21
C SER A 70 10.18 15.04 8.45
N ASP A 71 10.88 15.80 7.59
CA ASP A 71 11.04 17.26 7.62
C ASP A 71 10.41 17.90 6.37
N SER A 72 9.65 18.99 6.56
CA SER A 72 8.92 19.67 5.50
C SER A 72 9.81 20.48 4.56
N VAL A 73 10.92 21.03 5.07
CA VAL A 73 11.87 21.79 4.26
C VAL A 73 12.57 20.84 3.30
N VAL A 74 13.08 19.71 3.79
CA VAL A 74 13.72 18.68 2.95
C VAL A 74 12.72 18.12 1.92
N ALA A 75 11.48 17.84 2.33
CA ALA A 75 10.45 17.34 1.41
C ALA A 75 10.10 18.36 0.31
N GLN A 76 10.07 19.65 0.65
CA GLN A 76 9.89 20.74 -0.31
C GLN A 76 11.08 20.84 -1.27
N GLU A 77 12.30 20.83 -0.75
CA GLU A 77 13.52 20.99 -1.55
C GLU A 77 13.72 19.83 -2.53
N LEU A 78 13.50 18.59 -2.10
CA LEU A 78 13.80 17.41 -2.89
C LEU A 78 12.63 16.89 -3.73
N SER A 79 11.39 17.19 -3.35
CA SER A 79 10.19 16.64 -4.00
C SER A 79 9.07 17.65 -4.22
N SER A 80 9.26 18.94 -3.90
CA SER A 80 8.19 19.96 -3.95
C SER A 80 6.94 19.57 -3.14
N ALA A 81 7.11 18.88 -2.02
CA ALA A 81 6.03 18.32 -1.23
C ALA A 81 6.19 18.66 0.27
N ALA A 82 6.11 19.95 0.61
CA ALA A 82 6.29 20.43 1.99
C ALA A 82 5.39 19.73 3.03
N ASP A 83 4.20 19.33 2.62
CA ASP A 83 3.16 18.66 3.41
C ASP A 83 3.33 17.14 3.49
N TYR A 84 4.31 16.55 2.79
CA TYR A 84 4.58 15.12 2.82
C TYR A 84 4.67 14.52 4.24
N PRO A 85 5.42 15.10 5.20
CA PRO A 85 5.52 14.51 6.53
C PRO A 85 4.18 14.47 7.28
N GLU A 86 3.27 15.41 7.02
CA GLU A 86 1.93 15.42 7.62
C GLU A 86 1.05 14.37 6.97
N VAL A 87 0.91 14.42 5.64
CA VAL A 87 0.10 13.50 4.85
C VAL A 87 0.56 12.06 5.07
N SER A 88 1.86 11.81 5.07
CA SER A 88 2.41 10.47 5.23
C SER A 88 2.15 9.87 6.60
N ARG A 89 2.24 10.66 7.67
CA ARG A 89 1.88 10.20 9.01
C ARG A 89 0.39 9.85 9.10
N ALA A 90 -0.48 10.65 8.49
CA ALA A 90 -1.92 10.38 8.45
C ALA A 90 -2.22 9.11 7.63
N ALA A 91 -1.60 8.98 6.46
CA ALA A 91 -1.74 7.83 5.57
C ALA A 91 -1.31 6.52 6.25
N VAL A 92 -0.13 6.50 6.89
CA VAL A 92 0.39 5.32 7.59
C VAL A 92 -0.52 4.90 8.74
N LYS A 93 -1.09 5.85 9.49
CA LYS A 93 -2.05 5.55 10.56
C LYS A 93 -3.32 4.90 10.02
N GLU A 94 -3.87 5.44 8.93
CA GLU A 94 -5.05 4.86 8.27
C GLU A 94 -4.73 3.47 7.71
N MET A 95 -3.59 3.28 7.04
CA MET A 95 -3.14 1.97 6.57
C MET A 95 -3.05 0.97 7.72
N HIS A 96 -2.39 1.33 8.83
CA HIS A 96 -2.27 0.48 10.02
C HIS A 96 -3.64 0.15 10.63
N GLN A 97 -4.55 1.12 10.70
CA GLN A 97 -5.90 0.91 11.20
C GLN A 97 -6.68 -0.14 10.38
N GLN A 98 -6.42 -0.25 9.08
CA GLN A 98 -7.11 -1.19 8.20
C GLN A 98 -6.58 -2.62 8.31
N VAL A 99 -5.26 -2.80 8.39
CA VAL A 99 -4.63 -4.13 8.27
C VAL A 99 -3.87 -4.60 9.52
N GLY A 100 -3.63 -3.71 10.48
CA GLY A 100 -2.90 -3.99 11.70
C GLY A 100 -1.40 -4.25 11.50
N ASP A 101 -0.80 -4.90 12.49
CA ASP A 101 0.61 -5.29 12.48
C ASP A 101 0.87 -6.40 11.45
N LEU A 102 2.05 -6.36 10.83
CA LEU A 102 2.48 -7.34 9.82
C LEU A 102 2.37 -8.78 10.36
N GLN A 103 1.57 -9.60 9.69
CA GLN A 103 1.45 -11.03 9.96
C GLN A 103 2.22 -11.82 8.90
N MET A 104 2.96 -12.83 9.36
CA MET A 104 3.77 -13.68 8.50
C MET A 104 3.45 -15.15 8.72
N GLU A 105 3.36 -15.90 7.63
CA GLU A 105 3.19 -17.35 7.64
C GLU A 105 4.28 -18.00 6.81
N LYS A 106 5.04 -18.93 7.42
CA LYS A 106 6.11 -19.68 6.74
C LYS A 106 7.10 -18.80 5.97
N GLY A 107 7.38 -17.60 6.49
CA GLY A 107 8.30 -16.63 5.88
C GLY A 107 7.68 -15.70 4.82
N LEU A 108 6.37 -15.80 4.57
CA LEU A 108 5.64 -14.91 3.65
C LEU A 108 4.73 -13.97 4.44
N ALA A 109 4.71 -12.69 4.07
CA ALA A 109 3.71 -11.76 4.59
C ALA A 109 2.33 -12.10 4.01
N VAL A 110 1.32 -12.18 4.87
CA VAL A 110 -0.06 -12.52 4.48
C VAL A 110 -1.05 -11.38 4.72
N SER A 111 -0.78 -10.52 5.70
CA SER A 111 -1.54 -9.29 5.95
C SER A 111 -0.71 -8.31 6.80
N GLY A 112 -1.17 -7.07 6.90
CA GLY A 112 -0.62 -6.06 7.80
C GLY A 112 0.27 -5.02 7.14
N LEU A 113 0.91 -4.17 7.94
CA LEU A 113 1.67 -3.02 7.46
C LEU A 113 3.20 -3.26 7.51
N LEU A 114 3.87 -3.15 6.36
CA LEU A 114 5.32 -3.17 6.23
C LEU A 114 5.86 -1.78 5.87
N VAL A 115 6.36 -1.03 6.86
CA VAL A 115 6.92 0.31 6.64
C VAL A 115 8.36 0.23 6.16
N ARG A 116 8.66 0.89 5.04
CA ARG A 116 10.02 1.03 4.53
C ARG A 116 10.50 2.45 4.76
N HIS A 117 11.53 2.62 5.60
CA HIS A 117 12.17 3.92 5.80
C HIS A 117 13.22 4.14 4.72
N LEU A 118 12.94 5.05 3.79
CA LEU A 118 13.92 5.51 2.83
C LEU A 118 14.66 6.69 3.46
N VAL A 119 15.91 6.46 3.85
CA VAL A 119 16.80 7.55 4.29
C VAL A 119 17.23 8.30 3.04
N LEU A 120 16.39 9.24 2.60
CA LEU A 120 16.75 10.23 1.61
C LEU A 120 17.59 11.32 2.30
N PRO A 121 18.62 11.86 1.62
CA PRO A 121 19.49 12.90 2.18
C PRO A 121 18.73 14.17 2.57
#